data_AF-A0A485MRH4-F1
#
_entry.id   AF-A0A485MRH4-F1
#
_cell.length_a   1.000
_cell.length_b   1.000
_cell.length_c   1.000
_cell.angle_alpha   90.00
_cell.angle_beta   90.00
_cell.angle_gamma   90.00
#
_symmetry.space_group_name_H-M   'P 1'
#
loop_
_entity.id
_entity.type
_entity.pdbx_description
1 polymer ?
#
loop_
_entity_poly.entity_id
_entity_poly.type
_entity_poly.pdbx_seq_one_letter_code
_entity_poly.pdbx_strand_id
1 'polypeptide(L)'
;MRLWGPRSLGLALGVFMTIGFALQLWGGPFQKRLPGLQLRQPLAPSLGSAVSSCPPRQRLVFLKTHKSGSSSVLNLLHRYGDRHGLRFALPARYQFGYPRLFQASRVKGYRPQGGGTKSPFHILCHHMRFNLKEVLQVMPSDSFFFSIVRDPAALARSAFSYYKSTSSAFRKAPSLAAFLANPRAFYRPGARGDHYARNLLWFDFGLPFPPEMKTKRGNPHPPRDPKSPQLNVLPSGAGLRAHYTLDPSALLHPAPTVAGGHSQTSSHASLDLGSSSFIQWSLAWLDSVFDLVLVAEYFDESLVLLADALCWGLDDVVGFMHNAQAGGEQGRSAVSSGGLTAEDRQLTARARAWNHLDWALYVHFNHSLWARINQYGQSRLESAVAELRARREALAKHCLVGGEALDPKYITDRRFRPFQFGSGKVLGYVLRSGLSLPDQEECERLATPELQYKDKLDAKQFPSTVSLPLKTSRLLSP
;
A
#
# COMPACT_ATOMS: atom_id res chain seq x y z
N MET A 1 -52.75 19.93 -17.59
CA MET A 1 -52.29 21.33 -17.65
C MET A 1 -51.49 21.50 -18.94
N ARG A 2 -51.98 22.36 -19.85
CA ARG A 2 -51.28 22.77 -21.07
C ARG A 2 -50.18 23.80 -20.75
N LEU A 3 -49.39 24.10 -21.78
CA LEU A 3 -48.27 25.03 -21.91
C LEU A 3 -46.94 24.34 -21.56
N TRP A 4 -46.03 24.14 -22.52
CA TRP A 4 -45.33 25.22 -23.21
C TRP A 4 -45.28 25.03 -24.74
N GLY A 5 -45.57 26.11 -25.47
CA GLY A 5 -45.51 26.15 -26.94
C GLY A 5 -44.12 26.57 -27.47
N PRO A 6 -43.85 26.37 -28.77
CA PRO A 6 -42.52 26.53 -29.38
C PRO A 6 -41.89 27.93 -29.26
N ARG A 7 -42.66 28.95 -28.86
CA ARG A 7 -42.16 30.30 -28.58
C ARG A 7 -41.42 30.43 -27.26
N SER A 8 -41.68 29.60 -26.24
CA SER A 8 -40.94 29.64 -24.96
C SER A 8 -39.61 28.88 -25.02
N LEU A 9 -39.47 27.93 -25.94
CA LEU A 9 -38.19 27.26 -26.21
C LEU A 9 -37.18 28.20 -26.87
N GLY A 10 -37.65 29.06 -27.78
CA GLY A 10 -36.82 30.08 -28.44
C GLY A 10 -36.33 31.17 -27.47
N LEU A 11 -37.16 31.57 -26.50
CA LEU A 11 -36.76 32.52 -25.45
C LEU A 11 -35.72 31.90 -24.49
N ALA A 12 -35.89 30.63 -24.12
CA ALA A 12 -34.94 29.91 -23.26
C ALA A 12 -33.58 29.71 -23.97
N LEU A 13 -33.58 29.33 -25.24
CA LEU A 13 -32.34 29.21 -26.04
C LEU A 13 -31.63 30.55 -26.23
N GLY A 14 -32.38 31.64 -26.44
CA GLY A 14 -31.83 32.99 -26.51
C GLY A 14 -31.16 33.44 -25.20
N VAL A 15 -31.73 33.11 -24.04
CA VAL A 15 -31.16 33.42 -22.72
C VAL A 15 -29.91 32.58 -22.42
N PHE A 16 -29.88 31.30 -22.81
CA PHE A 16 -28.68 30.47 -22.63
C PHE A 16 -27.53 30.87 -23.56
N MET A 17 -27.82 31.30 -24.79
CA MET A 17 -26.81 31.79 -25.73
C MET A 17 -26.22 33.14 -25.28
N THR A 18 -27.03 34.06 -24.75
CA THR A 18 -26.53 35.36 -24.25
C THR A 18 -25.75 35.21 -22.95
N ILE A 19 -26.12 34.29 -22.06
CA ILE A 19 -25.32 33.94 -20.86
C ILE A 19 -24.00 33.27 -21.27
N GLY A 20 -24.00 32.38 -22.26
CA GLY A 20 -22.79 31.75 -22.80
C GLY A 20 -21.82 32.75 -23.43
N PHE A 21 -22.35 33.71 -24.21
CA PHE A 21 -21.53 34.73 -24.86
C PHE A 21 -21.01 35.80 -23.88
N ALA A 22 -21.80 36.16 -22.86
CA ALA A 22 -21.34 37.04 -21.77
C ALA A 22 -20.26 36.37 -20.90
N LEU A 23 -20.32 35.05 -20.70
CA LEU A 23 -19.27 34.29 -20.00
C LEU A 23 -17.99 34.14 -20.83
N GLN A 24 -18.07 34.14 -22.16
CA GLN A 24 -16.91 34.11 -23.06
C GLN A 24 -16.24 35.49 -23.26
N LEU A 25 -16.99 36.59 -23.17
CA LEU A 25 -16.44 37.95 -23.27
C LEU A 25 -15.86 38.47 -21.95
N TRP A 26 -16.21 37.86 -20.81
CA TRP A 26 -15.63 38.16 -19.49
C TRP A 26 -14.55 37.16 -19.07
N GLY A 27 -13.75 36.70 -20.03
CA GLY A 27 -12.57 35.86 -19.82
C GLY A 27 -11.47 36.55 -18.99
N GLY A 28 -11.74 36.78 -17.71
CA GLY A 28 -10.76 36.94 -16.64
C GLY A 28 -10.68 35.65 -15.82
N PRO A 29 -9.55 35.36 -15.17
CA PRO A 29 -9.24 34.02 -14.67
C PRO A 29 -10.16 33.65 -13.51
N PHE A 30 -11.19 32.85 -13.79
CA PHE A 30 -12.05 32.24 -12.78
C PHE A 30 -11.35 31.04 -12.11
N GLN A 31 -10.16 31.26 -11.56
CA GLN A 31 -9.63 30.49 -10.44
C GLN A 31 -10.01 31.24 -9.17
N LYS A 32 -11.24 31.04 -8.67
CA LYS A 32 -11.50 31.26 -7.25
C LYS A 32 -10.76 30.17 -6.48
N ARG A 33 -9.51 30.51 -6.11
CA ARG A 33 -8.68 29.83 -5.13
C ARG A 33 -9.52 29.44 -3.92
N LEU A 34 -9.63 28.13 -3.67
CA LEU A 34 -9.61 27.63 -2.30
C LEU A 34 -8.22 28.02 -1.75
N PRO A 35 -8.11 28.83 -0.69
CA PRO A 35 -6.83 29.12 -0.08
C PRO A 35 -6.33 27.84 0.61
N GLY A 36 -5.29 27.20 0.06
CA GLY A 36 -4.58 26.14 0.77
C GLY A 36 -4.00 24.97 -0.04
N LEU A 37 -4.33 24.83 -1.33
CA LEU A 37 -3.73 23.79 -2.18
C LEU A 37 -2.94 24.45 -3.32
N GLN A 38 -1.73 24.90 -3.00
CA GLN A 38 -0.74 25.15 -4.04
C GLN A 38 -0.31 23.79 -4.60
N LEU A 39 -0.57 23.59 -5.90
CA LEU A 39 0.05 22.53 -6.68
C LEU A 39 1.57 22.73 -6.57
N ARG A 40 2.23 21.87 -5.79
CA ARG A 40 3.67 21.96 -5.52
C ARG A 40 4.40 21.78 -6.86
N GLN A 41 4.99 22.86 -7.38
CA GLN A 41 5.81 22.79 -8.58
C GLN A 41 7.01 21.85 -8.33
N PRO A 42 7.45 21.07 -9.33
CA PRO A 42 8.67 20.28 -9.20
C PRO A 42 9.85 21.23 -8.99
N LEU A 43 10.60 21.01 -7.91
CA LEU A 43 11.80 21.76 -7.60
C LEU A 43 12.78 21.60 -8.77
N ALA A 44 13.14 22.71 -9.42
CA ALA A 44 14.27 22.73 -10.35
C ALA A 44 15.57 22.51 -9.55
N PRO A 45 16.52 21.69 -10.04
CA PRO A 45 17.79 21.50 -9.34
C PRO A 45 18.67 22.75 -9.49
N SER A 46 18.94 23.42 -8.38
CA SER A 46 20.05 24.36 -8.28
C SER A 46 21.35 23.55 -8.22
N LEU A 47 22.19 23.70 -9.24
CA LEU A 47 23.55 23.17 -9.26
C LEU A 47 24.39 23.96 -8.24
N GLY A 48 24.51 23.42 -7.02
CA GLY A 48 25.28 24.05 -5.94
C GLY A 48 25.35 23.16 -4.72
N SER A 49 26.57 22.74 -4.37
CA SER A 49 26.91 22.03 -3.13
C SER A 49 26.57 22.88 -1.91
N ALA A 50 25.38 22.63 -1.34
CA ALA A 50 25.04 22.89 0.05
C ALA A 50 23.94 21.87 0.39
N VAL A 51 24.23 20.93 1.29
CA VAL A 51 23.18 20.11 1.90
C VAL A 51 22.21 21.09 2.56
N SER A 52 21.08 21.35 1.92
CA SER A 52 20.05 22.22 2.48
C SER A 52 19.52 21.52 3.72
N SER A 53 20.00 21.94 4.90
CA SER A 53 19.45 21.59 6.19
C SER A 53 17.97 21.99 6.18
N CYS A 54 17.10 21.00 5.96
CA CYS A 54 15.67 21.15 6.17
C CYS A 54 15.30 20.59 7.54
N PRO A 55 14.35 21.22 8.25
CA PRO A 55 13.94 20.74 9.56
C PRO A 55 13.29 19.35 9.42
N PRO A 56 13.62 18.38 10.31
CA PRO A 56 13.01 17.06 10.31
C PRO A 56 11.48 17.14 10.36
N ARG A 57 10.81 16.47 9.41
CA ARG A 57 9.35 16.44 9.35
C ARG A 57 8.80 15.54 10.45
N GLN A 58 7.83 16.05 11.23
CA GLN A 58 7.23 15.32 12.36
C GLN A 58 5.72 15.11 12.23
N ARG A 59 5.07 15.80 11.29
CA ARG A 59 3.63 15.65 10.99
C ARG A 59 3.45 14.66 9.85
N LEU A 60 3.08 13.43 10.17
CA LEU A 60 3.11 12.29 9.26
C LEU A 60 1.76 11.58 9.21
N VAL A 61 1.29 11.31 7.99
CA VAL A 61 0.17 10.41 7.73
C VAL A 61 0.70 9.22 6.96
N PHE A 62 0.78 8.07 7.63
CA PHE A 62 1.13 6.81 6.98
C PHE A 62 -0.13 5.98 6.77
N LEU A 63 -0.56 5.84 5.52
CA LEU A 63 -1.59 4.87 5.18
C LEU A 63 -0.97 3.48 5.16
N LYS A 64 -1.16 2.75 6.25
CA LYS A 64 -0.72 1.36 6.40
C LYS A 64 -1.60 0.41 5.58
N THR A 65 -1.07 -0.09 4.47
CA THR A 65 -1.71 -1.13 3.64
C THR A 65 -1.46 -2.53 4.21
N HIS A 66 -2.35 -3.48 3.92
CA HIS A 66 -2.22 -4.85 4.41
C HIS A 66 -1.22 -5.67 3.58
N LYS A 67 -0.45 -6.52 4.26
CA LYS A 67 0.45 -7.55 3.67
C LYS A 67 1.58 -7.03 2.76
N SER A 68 1.95 -5.77 2.94
CA SER A 68 2.95 -5.03 2.16
C SER A 68 4.25 -4.72 2.92
N GLY A 69 4.50 -5.33 4.09
CA GLY A 69 5.64 -4.97 4.94
C GLY A 69 5.45 -3.69 5.77
N SER A 70 4.23 -3.12 5.72
CA SER A 70 3.86 -1.87 6.39
C SER A 70 3.97 -1.87 7.92
N SER A 71 4.12 -3.04 8.55
CA SER A 71 4.31 -3.13 10.01
C SER A 71 5.72 -2.75 10.45
N SER A 72 6.74 -2.99 9.62
CA SER A 72 8.09 -2.49 9.86
C SER A 72 8.13 -0.96 9.80
N VAL A 73 7.45 -0.36 8.82
CA VAL A 73 7.31 1.10 8.69
C VAL A 73 6.54 1.69 9.88
N LEU A 74 5.46 1.03 10.32
CA LEU A 74 4.75 1.46 11.52
C LEU A 74 5.64 1.43 12.78
N ASN A 75 6.43 0.36 12.98
CA ASN A 75 7.34 0.26 14.12
C ASN A 75 8.40 1.37 14.08
N LEU A 76 8.97 1.66 12.92
CA LEU A 76 9.87 2.80 12.68
C LEU A 76 9.21 4.12 13.12
N LEU A 77 7.96 4.38 12.71
CA LEU A 77 7.24 5.59 13.11
C LEU A 77 6.94 5.64 14.61
N HIS A 78 6.60 4.50 15.23
CA HIS A 78 6.44 4.39 16.68
C HIS A 78 7.72 4.75 17.42
N ARG A 79 8.86 4.21 16.98
CA ARG A 79 10.19 4.50 17.54
C ARG A 79 10.54 5.98 17.44
N TYR A 80 10.43 6.55 16.23
CA TYR A 80 10.73 7.96 16.00
C TYR A 80 9.84 8.86 16.88
N GLY A 81 8.52 8.65 16.86
CA GLY A 81 7.61 9.46 17.67
C GLY A 81 7.82 9.29 19.17
N ASP A 82 8.13 8.09 19.65
CA ASP A 82 8.46 7.84 21.06
C ASP A 82 9.73 8.58 21.49
N ARG A 83 10.80 8.52 20.67
CA ARG A 83 12.07 9.21 20.92
C ARG A 83 11.93 10.74 20.97
N HIS A 84 11.04 11.28 20.14
CA HIS A 84 10.84 12.73 20.00
C HIS A 84 9.63 13.27 20.78
N GLY A 85 8.99 12.45 21.64
CA GLY A 85 7.83 12.88 22.44
C GLY A 85 6.61 13.30 21.61
N LEU A 86 6.45 12.72 20.41
CA LEU A 86 5.39 13.08 19.48
C LEU A 86 4.05 12.44 19.84
N ARG A 87 2.97 13.18 19.60
CA ARG A 87 1.59 12.73 19.84
C ARG A 87 1.06 11.90 18.68
N PHE A 88 0.56 10.71 18.97
CA PHE A 88 -0.03 9.80 17.98
C PHE A 88 -1.56 9.92 17.96
N ALA A 89 -2.14 9.94 16.77
CA ALA A 89 -3.53 9.58 16.59
C ALA A 89 -3.63 8.05 16.73
N LEU A 90 -4.15 7.58 17.87
CA LEU A 90 -4.24 6.16 18.22
C LEU A 90 -5.69 5.65 18.11
N PRO A 91 -5.91 4.42 17.62
CA PRO A 91 -7.22 3.79 17.71
C PRO A 91 -7.52 3.37 19.15
N ALA A 92 -8.80 3.31 19.53
CA ALA A 92 -9.21 2.76 20.83
C ALA A 92 -8.94 1.24 20.98
N ARG A 93 -8.74 0.55 19.85
CA ARG A 93 -8.33 -0.87 19.79
C ARG A 93 -7.04 -0.97 18.98
N TYR A 94 -6.95 -1.93 18.06
CA TYR A 94 -5.77 -2.09 17.20
C TYR A 94 -5.89 -1.39 15.83
N GLN A 95 -7.08 -1.00 15.40
CA GLN A 95 -7.34 -0.38 14.09
C GLN A 95 -8.52 0.60 14.11
N PHE A 96 -8.62 1.48 13.11
CA PHE A 96 -9.63 2.53 13.01
C PHE A 96 -10.94 2.08 12.33
N GLY A 97 -11.62 1.08 12.90
CA GLY A 97 -12.97 0.70 12.45
C GLY A 97 -13.04 -0.02 11.09
N TYR A 98 -11.93 -0.56 10.62
CA TYR A 98 -11.85 -1.37 9.39
C TYR A 98 -12.83 -2.56 9.44
N PRO A 99 -13.55 -2.88 8.33
CA PRO A 99 -13.32 -2.48 6.94
C PRO A 99 -14.11 -1.23 6.48
N ARG A 100 -14.76 -0.50 7.39
CA ARG A 100 -15.45 0.75 7.03
C ARG A 100 -14.41 1.84 6.76
N LEU A 101 -14.79 2.84 5.95
CA LEU A 101 -13.99 4.04 5.74
C LEU A 101 -13.64 4.69 7.09
N PHE A 102 -12.42 5.23 7.17
CA PHE A 102 -11.93 5.95 8.33
C PHE A 102 -12.89 7.09 8.70
N GLN A 103 -13.05 7.30 10.00
CA GLN A 103 -13.80 8.39 10.60
C GLN A 103 -12.95 8.97 11.73
N ALA A 104 -12.86 10.29 11.83
CA ALA A 104 -12.05 10.99 12.83
C ALA A 104 -12.45 10.59 14.26
N SER A 105 -13.73 10.29 14.49
CA SER A 105 -14.27 9.78 15.76
C SER A 105 -13.69 8.43 16.21
N ARG A 106 -12.98 7.70 15.33
CA ARG A 106 -12.25 6.46 15.68
C ARG A 106 -10.92 6.72 16.38
N VAL A 107 -10.43 7.96 16.35
CA VAL A 107 -9.22 8.36 17.05
C VAL A 107 -9.53 8.60 18.52
N LYS A 108 -8.84 7.87 19.40
CA LYS A 108 -9.01 7.99 20.84
C LYS A 108 -8.68 9.41 21.29
N GLY A 109 -9.57 10.00 22.09
CA GLY A 109 -9.41 11.37 22.60
C GLY A 109 -9.65 12.47 21.56
N TYR A 110 -10.03 12.13 20.32
CA TYR A 110 -10.50 13.10 19.34
C TYR A 110 -11.77 13.78 19.82
N ARG A 111 -11.80 15.11 19.69
CA ARG A 111 -12.97 15.95 19.95
C ARG A 111 -13.12 16.84 18.71
N PRO A 112 -14.31 16.91 18.10
CA PRO A 112 -14.56 17.87 17.01
C PRO A 112 -14.14 19.27 17.46
N GLN A 113 -13.49 20.04 16.58
CA GLN A 113 -13.11 21.42 16.90
C GLN A 113 -14.37 22.23 17.24
N GLY A 114 -14.60 22.43 18.54
CA GLY A 114 -15.82 23.03 19.08
C GLY A 114 -15.70 23.38 20.57
N GLY A 115 -14.54 23.87 21.00
CA GLY A 115 -14.38 24.42 22.36
C GLY A 115 -13.07 24.08 23.08
N GLY A 116 -11.91 24.25 22.43
CA GLY A 116 -10.61 24.19 23.10
C GLY A 116 -9.48 23.70 22.20
N THR A 117 -8.42 24.51 22.09
CA THR A 117 -7.19 24.24 21.35
C THR A 117 -6.43 23.04 21.94
N LYS A 118 -6.82 21.81 21.59
CA LYS A 118 -5.90 20.68 21.71
C LYS A 118 -4.90 20.75 20.55
N SER A 119 -3.61 20.68 20.86
CA SER A 119 -2.57 20.61 19.83
C SER A 119 -2.87 19.46 18.86
N PRO A 120 -2.58 19.62 17.56
CA PRO A 120 -2.81 18.56 16.57
C PRO A 120 -2.00 17.31 16.90
N PHE A 121 -2.44 16.17 16.37
CA PHE A 121 -1.62 14.96 16.38
C PHE A 121 -0.45 15.12 15.41
N HIS A 122 0.66 14.45 15.70
CA HIS A 122 1.86 14.45 14.88
C HIS A 122 1.89 13.23 13.95
N ILE A 123 1.48 12.04 14.42
CA ILE A 123 1.59 10.82 13.63
C ILE A 123 0.26 10.06 13.60
N LEU A 124 -0.23 9.76 12.40
CA LEU A 124 -1.36 8.87 12.14
C LEU A 124 -0.88 7.70 11.26
N CYS A 125 -0.72 6.51 11.84
CA CYS A 125 -0.07 5.38 11.16
C CYS A 125 -0.73 4.00 11.33
N HIS A 126 -1.83 3.88 12.06
CA HIS A 126 -2.49 2.58 12.30
C HIS A 126 -3.48 2.23 11.19
N HIS A 127 -3.81 0.94 11.07
CA HIS A 127 -4.69 0.43 10.01
C HIS A 127 -6.03 1.16 9.94
N MET A 128 -6.36 1.59 8.73
CA MET A 128 -7.63 2.21 8.36
C MET A 128 -7.99 1.85 6.92
N ARG A 129 -9.23 2.11 6.54
CA ARG A 129 -9.58 2.27 5.12
C ARG A 129 -9.60 3.76 4.82
N PHE A 130 -8.76 4.23 3.92
CA PHE A 130 -8.46 5.66 3.78
C PHE A 130 -9.70 6.52 3.49
N ASN A 131 -9.74 7.71 4.09
CA ASN A 131 -10.77 8.71 3.83
C ASN A 131 -10.16 10.09 4.11
N LEU A 132 -9.69 10.76 3.05
CA LEU A 132 -8.95 12.02 3.15
C LEU A 132 -9.71 13.10 3.95
N LYS A 133 -11.02 13.23 3.72
CA LYS A 133 -11.86 14.21 4.42
C LYS A 133 -11.84 14.03 5.93
N GLU A 134 -11.81 12.79 6.41
CA GLU A 134 -11.78 12.47 7.84
C GLU A 134 -10.36 12.53 8.39
N VAL A 135 -9.35 12.20 7.59
CA VAL A 135 -7.93 12.35 7.96
C VAL A 135 -7.58 13.82 8.21
N LEU A 136 -8.03 14.73 7.34
CA LEU A 136 -7.78 16.18 7.47
C LEU A 136 -8.49 16.83 8.66
N GLN A 137 -9.43 16.14 9.31
CA GLN A 137 -10.00 16.59 10.59
C GLN A 137 -9.08 16.26 11.79
N VAL A 138 -8.19 15.28 11.64
CA VAL A 138 -7.31 14.78 12.70
C VAL A 138 -5.90 15.35 12.55
N MET A 139 -5.43 15.43 11.30
CA MET A 139 -4.06 15.75 10.94
C MET A 139 -4.02 17.08 10.17
N PRO A 140 -3.04 17.96 10.45
CA PRO A 140 -2.85 19.19 9.69
C PRO A 140 -2.68 18.93 8.19
N SER A 141 -3.16 19.85 7.34
CA SER A 141 -3.10 19.71 5.88
C SER A 141 -1.67 19.78 5.31
N ASP A 142 -0.70 20.26 6.09
CA ASP A 142 0.73 20.32 5.74
C ASP A 142 1.51 19.06 6.17
N SER A 143 0.81 18.04 6.70
CA SER A 143 1.41 16.74 7.04
C SER A 143 1.99 16.06 5.81
N PHE A 144 3.05 15.28 5.98
CA PHE A 144 3.62 14.44 4.93
C PHE A 144 2.82 13.13 4.81
N PHE A 145 2.16 12.91 3.69
CA PHE A 145 1.35 11.74 3.41
C PHE A 145 2.16 10.70 2.67
N PHE A 146 2.22 9.48 3.20
CA PHE A 146 2.88 8.39 2.51
C PHE A 146 2.21 7.04 2.75
N SER A 147 2.53 6.09 1.87
CA SER A 147 2.00 4.72 1.95
C SER A 147 3.02 3.72 1.41
N ILE A 148 2.63 2.46 1.28
CA ILE A 148 3.46 1.39 0.73
C ILE A 148 2.59 0.45 -0.10
N VAL A 149 3.10 0.02 -1.24
CA VAL A 149 2.49 -0.99 -2.11
C VAL A 149 3.40 -2.20 -2.25
N ARG A 150 2.85 -3.29 -2.80
CA ARG A 150 3.53 -4.56 -3.03
C ARG A 150 2.99 -5.19 -4.31
N ASP A 151 3.78 -6.00 -4.99
CA ASP A 151 3.30 -6.79 -6.12
C ASP A 151 2.05 -7.61 -5.69
N PRO A 152 0.93 -7.49 -6.43
CA PRO A 152 -0.32 -8.11 -6.03
C PRO A 152 -0.32 -9.64 -6.09
N ALA A 153 0.60 -10.29 -6.81
CA ALA A 153 0.74 -11.74 -6.75
C ALA A 153 1.41 -12.19 -5.44
N ALA A 154 2.51 -11.52 -5.06
CA ALA A 154 3.15 -11.76 -3.76
C ALA A 154 2.20 -11.43 -2.60
N LEU A 155 1.46 -10.32 -2.72
CA LEU A 155 0.44 -9.91 -1.76
C LEU A 155 -0.71 -10.94 -1.69
N ALA A 156 -1.21 -11.45 -2.82
CA ALA A 156 -2.28 -12.46 -2.85
C ALA A 156 -1.86 -13.76 -2.16
N ARG A 157 -0.61 -14.22 -2.33
CA ARG A 157 -0.06 -15.37 -1.59
C ARG A 157 -0.11 -15.14 -0.09
N SER A 158 0.40 -13.98 0.37
CA SER A 158 0.41 -13.64 1.79
C SER A 158 -1.00 -13.45 2.36
N ALA A 159 -1.89 -12.79 1.62
CA ALA A 159 -3.28 -12.57 1.99
C ALA A 159 -4.06 -13.88 2.08
N PHE A 160 -3.90 -14.80 1.12
CA PHE A 160 -4.58 -16.10 1.14
C PHE A 160 -4.20 -16.93 2.36
N SER A 161 -2.91 -17.01 2.70
CA SER A 161 -2.45 -17.73 3.90
C SER A 161 -2.93 -17.06 5.19
N TYR A 162 -2.79 -15.73 5.27
CA TYR A 162 -3.08 -14.99 6.50
C TYR A 162 -4.58 -14.90 6.79
N TYR A 163 -5.40 -14.63 5.77
CA TYR A 163 -6.85 -14.46 5.90
C TYR A 163 -7.65 -15.71 5.55
N LYS A 164 -6.99 -16.89 5.46
CA LYS A 164 -7.60 -18.17 5.10
C LYS A 164 -8.88 -18.47 5.87
N SER A 165 -8.85 -18.24 7.19
CA SER A 165 -9.98 -18.52 8.08
C SER A 165 -11.00 -17.38 8.15
N THR A 166 -10.65 -16.16 7.77
CA THR A 166 -11.52 -14.97 7.92
C THR A 166 -12.26 -14.58 6.67
N SER A 167 -11.65 -14.69 5.49
CA SER A 167 -12.35 -14.51 4.22
C SER A 167 -13.19 -15.75 3.91
N SER A 168 -14.46 -15.55 3.60
CA SER A 168 -15.35 -16.63 3.18
C SER A 168 -14.90 -17.26 1.86
N ALA A 169 -14.36 -16.46 0.94
CA ALA A 169 -13.81 -16.92 -0.34
C ALA A 169 -12.58 -17.80 -0.12
N PHE A 170 -11.60 -17.32 0.65
CA PHE A 170 -10.38 -18.07 0.90
C PHE A 170 -10.63 -19.35 1.69
N ARG A 171 -11.56 -19.33 2.66
CA ARG A 171 -11.91 -20.51 3.46
C ARG A 171 -12.45 -21.66 2.61
N LYS A 172 -13.28 -21.34 1.60
CA LYS A 172 -13.90 -22.33 0.70
C LYS A 172 -12.95 -22.88 -0.34
N ALA A 173 -11.98 -22.09 -0.79
CA ALA A 173 -11.01 -22.56 -1.77
C ALA A 173 -10.05 -23.57 -1.11
N PRO A 174 -9.70 -24.70 -1.74
CA PRO A 174 -8.75 -25.64 -1.13
C PRO A 174 -7.31 -25.09 -1.15
N SER A 175 -6.91 -24.40 -2.22
CA SER A 175 -5.59 -23.79 -2.39
C SER A 175 -5.67 -22.44 -3.10
N LEU A 176 -4.59 -21.66 -3.09
CA LEU A 176 -4.53 -20.40 -3.85
C LEU A 176 -4.66 -20.67 -5.35
N ALA A 177 -4.04 -21.74 -5.85
CA ALA A 177 -4.15 -22.14 -7.25
C ALA A 177 -5.60 -22.45 -7.64
N ALA A 178 -6.34 -23.18 -6.81
CA ALA A 178 -7.76 -23.46 -7.05
C ALA A 178 -8.60 -22.19 -6.99
N PHE A 179 -8.32 -21.29 -6.03
CA PHE A 179 -8.98 -19.98 -5.94
C PHE A 179 -8.77 -19.17 -7.22
N LEU A 180 -7.52 -19.02 -7.68
CA LEU A 180 -7.18 -18.21 -8.84
C LEU A 180 -7.55 -18.84 -10.18
N ALA A 181 -7.74 -20.17 -10.24
CA ALA A 181 -8.26 -20.85 -11.42
C ALA A 181 -9.74 -20.52 -11.68
N ASN A 182 -10.54 -20.35 -10.62
CA ASN A 182 -11.95 -19.98 -10.74
C ASN A 182 -12.42 -19.09 -9.56
N PRO A 183 -11.95 -17.83 -9.48
CA PRO A 183 -12.19 -17.00 -8.30
C PRO A 183 -13.66 -16.66 -8.10
N ARG A 184 -14.44 -16.59 -9.18
CA ARG A 184 -15.89 -16.33 -9.16
C ARG A 184 -16.71 -17.45 -8.51
N ALA A 185 -16.18 -18.68 -8.43
CA ALA A 185 -16.84 -19.76 -7.69
C ALA A 185 -16.78 -19.55 -6.16
N PHE A 186 -15.79 -18.79 -5.67
CA PHE A 186 -15.53 -18.62 -4.24
C PHE A 186 -15.88 -17.21 -3.74
N TYR A 187 -15.50 -16.18 -4.50
CA TYR A 187 -15.63 -14.78 -4.14
C TYR A 187 -17.02 -14.23 -4.38
N ARG A 188 -17.56 -13.52 -3.37
CA ARG A 188 -18.81 -12.75 -3.51
C ARG A 188 -18.57 -11.32 -3.01
N PRO A 189 -18.85 -10.28 -3.82
CA PRO A 189 -18.76 -8.90 -3.36
C PRO A 189 -19.55 -8.68 -2.06
N GLY A 190 -18.90 -8.06 -1.07
CA GLY A 190 -19.51 -7.76 0.23
C GLY A 190 -19.68 -8.95 1.20
N ALA A 191 -19.31 -10.17 0.81
CA ALA A 191 -19.31 -11.29 1.74
C ALA A 191 -18.29 -11.11 2.87
N ARG A 192 -18.54 -11.78 3.99
CA ARG A 192 -17.75 -11.61 5.23
C ARG A 192 -16.27 -11.87 4.98
N GLY A 193 -15.45 -10.83 5.19
CA GLY A 193 -13.99 -10.88 5.07
C GLY A 193 -13.47 -10.91 3.64
N ASP A 194 -14.33 -10.86 2.62
CA ASP A 194 -13.91 -11.00 1.22
C ASP A 194 -13.27 -9.73 0.65
N HIS A 195 -13.30 -8.60 1.36
CA HIS A 195 -12.46 -7.44 1.02
C HIS A 195 -10.96 -7.75 1.05
N TYR A 196 -10.52 -8.80 1.76
CA TYR A 196 -9.14 -9.30 1.72
C TYR A 196 -8.82 -10.12 0.47
N ALA A 197 -9.82 -10.52 -0.30
CA ALA A 197 -9.68 -11.52 -1.36
C ALA A 197 -9.58 -10.93 -2.77
N ARG A 198 -9.76 -9.62 -2.94
CA ARG A 198 -9.69 -8.95 -4.24
C ARG A 198 -9.36 -7.47 -4.08
N ASN A 199 -8.32 -7.03 -4.80
CA ASN A 199 -7.87 -5.63 -4.86
C ASN A 199 -7.74 -5.00 -3.45
N LEU A 200 -6.95 -5.64 -2.60
CA LEU A 200 -6.81 -5.28 -1.18
C LEU A 200 -6.11 -3.93 -1.01
N LEU A 201 -5.09 -3.63 -1.83
CA LEU A 201 -4.43 -2.32 -1.77
C LEU A 201 -5.40 -1.21 -2.18
N TRP A 202 -6.09 -1.37 -3.30
CA TRP A 202 -7.13 -0.46 -3.77
C TRP A 202 -8.22 -0.22 -2.71
N PHE A 203 -8.62 -1.30 -2.03
CA PHE A 203 -9.56 -1.23 -0.93
C PHE A 203 -9.03 -0.39 0.24
N ASP A 204 -7.78 -0.61 0.66
CA ASP A 204 -7.11 0.12 1.74
C ASP A 204 -6.96 1.61 1.42
N PHE A 205 -6.65 1.97 0.17
CA PHE A 205 -6.66 3.35 -0.34
C PHE A 205 -8.06 3.99 -0.35
N GLY A 206 -9.11 3.25 0.04
CA GLY A 206 -10.46 3.79 0.16
C GLY A 206 -11.12 4.10 -1.18
N LEU A 207 -10.53 3.66 -2.29
CA LEU A 207 -10.98 3.97 -3.63
C LEU A 207 -12.31 3.25 -3.94
N PRO A 208 -13.18 3.86 -4.78
CA PRO A 208 -14.38 3.18 -5.26
C PRO A 208 -13.98 2.06 -6.23
N PHE A 209 -14.79 1.01 -6.29
CA PHE A 209 -14.65 0.00 -7.34
C PHE A 209 -15.38 0.48 -8.60
N PRO A 210 -14.80 0.29 -9.80
CA PRO A 210 -15.55 0.48 -11.04
C PRO A 210 -16.82 -0.37 -11.01
N PRO A 211 -17.95 0.14 -11.52
CA PRO A 211 -19.17 -0.67 -11.64
C PRO A 211 -18.83 -1.95 -12.42
N GLU A 212 -19.11 -3.12 -11.83
CA GLU A 212 -18.99 -4.38 -12.58
C GLU A 212 -20.01 -4.33 -13.73
N MET A 213 -19.54 -4.21 -14.97
CA MET A 213 -20.41 -4.34 -16.12
C MET A 213 -20.96 -5.78 -16.11
N LYS A 214 -22.25 -5.91 -15.77
CA LYS A 214 -22.97 -7.18 -15.88
C LYS A 214 -22.90 -7.63 -17.34
N THR A 215 -22.02 -8.57 -17.65
CA THR A 215 -22.18 -9.37 -18.86
C THR A 215 -23.55 -10.03 -18.76
N LYS A 216 -24.50 -9.61 -19.61
CA LYS A 216 -25.81 -10.24 -19.71
C LYS A 216 -25.56 -11.75 -19.79
N ARG A 217 -26.16 -12.53 -18.90
CA ARG A 217 -26.21 -13.98 -19.02
C ARG A 217 -27.03 -14.28 -20.29
N GLY A 218 -26.36 -14.37 -21.43
CA GLY A 218 -26.95 -14.99 -22.62
C GLY A 218 -27.07 -16.48 -22.34
N ASN A 219 -28.28 -17.02 -22.43
CA ASN A 219 -28.50 -18.46 -22.43
C ASN A 219 -27.59 -19.13 -23.46
N PRO A 220 -26.88 -20.23 -23.12
CA PRO A 220 -26.28 -21.08 -24.13
C PRO A 220 -27.38 -21.96 -24.71
N HIS A 221 -28.14 -21.43 -25.66
CA HIS A 221 -28.79 -22.27 -26.64
C HIS A 221 -28.03 -22.14 -27.95
N PRO A 222 -27.33 -23.21 -28.41
CA PRO A 222 -26.76 -23.20 -29.74
C PRO A 222 -27.91 -23.17 -30.76
N PRO A 223 -27.84 -22.36 -31.83
CA PRO A 223 -28.73 -22.53 -32.96
C PRO A 223 -28.44 -23.92 -33.57
N ARG A 224 -29.48 -24.76 -33.68
CA ARG A 224 -29.44 -25.96 -34.51
C ARG A 224 -29.36 -25.53 -35.97
N ASP A 225 -28.22 -25.74 -36.61
CA ASP A 225 -28.16 -25.79 -38.07
C ASP A 225 -28.31 -27.24 -38.54
N PRO A 226 -29.32 -27.55 -39.38
CA PRO A 226 -29.47 -28.85 -39.99
C PRO A 226 -28.73 -28.86 -41.32
N LYS A 227 -27.51 -29.43 -41.34
CA LYS A 227 -26.87 -30.14 -42.47
C LYS A 227 -25.37 -30.28 -42.21
N SER A 228 -24.96 -31.48 -41.83
CA SER A 228 -23.58 -31.96 -41.98
C SER A 228 -23.51 -32.89 -43.18
N PRO A 229 -22.44 -32.83 -43.98
CA PRO A 229 -21.84 -34.05 -44.51
C PRO A 229 -20.36 -34.16 -44.13
N GLN A 230 -20.12 -35.26 -43.42
CA GLN A 230 -18.97 -36.18 -43.41
C GLN A 230 -17.51 -35.71 -43.59
N LEU A 231 -16.70 -36.21 -42.65
CA LEU A 231 -15.24 -36.33 -42.68
C LEU A 231 -14.75 -37.08 -43.93
N ASN A 232 -13.60 -36.64 -44.46
CA ASN A 232 -12.60 -37.51 -45.07
C ASN A 232 -11.19 -37.10 -44.61
N VAL A 233 -10.31 -38.08 -44.60
CA VAL A 233 -9.11 -38.22 -43.78
C VAL A 233 -7.85 -38.30 -44.65
N LEU A 234 -6.74 -37.72 -44.14
CA LEU A 234 -5.29 -37.89 -44.46
C LEU A 234 -4.72 -37.31 -45.79
N PRO A 235 -3.37 -37.14 -45.92
CA PRO A 235 -2.29 -37.12 -44.92
C PRO A 235 -1.28 -35.95 -45.00
N SER A 236 -0.45 -35.90 -43.94
CA SER A 236 0.76 -35.12 -43.71
C SER A 236 1.82 -35.13 -44.82
N GLY A 237 2.59 -34.05 -44.90
CA GLY A 237 3.88 -33.99 -45.58
C GLY A 237 4.78 -32.87 -45.06
N ALA A 238 6.08 -33.19 -44.98
CA ALA A 238 7.24 -32.31 -44.80
C ALA A 238 7.56 -31.82 -43.37
N GLY A 239 8.41 -32.60 -42.70
CA GLY A 239 9.43 -32.04 -41.82
C GLY A 239 10.65 -31.60 -42.63
N LEU A 240 11.34 -30.57 -42.14
CA LEU A 240 12.77 -30.38 -42.39
C LEU A 240 13.37 -29.59 -41.21
N ARG A 241 14.34 -30.25 -40.58
CA ARG A 241 15.25 -29.68 -39.56
C ARG A 241 16.22 -28.72 -40.23
N ALA A 242 16.53 -27.61 -39.57
CA ALA A 242 17.80 -26.92 -39.73
C ALA A 242 18.38 -26.63 -38.34
N HIS A 243 19.55 -27.21 -38.07
CA HIS A 243 20.40 -26.91 -36.94
C HIS A 243 21.28 -25.71 -37.30
N TYR A 244 21.32 -24.69 -36.43
CA TYR A 244 22.45 -23.77 -36.34
C TYR A 244 22.78 -23.56 -34.85
N THR A 245 24.02 -23.90 -34.51
CA THR A 245 24.72 -23.63 -33.25
C THR A 245 25.50 -22.31 -33.34
N LEU A 246 25.79 -21.71 -32.16
CA LEU A 246 26.60 -20.49 -31.85
C LEU A 246 25.72 -19.24 -31.60
N ASP A 247 25.88 -18.39 -30.58
CA ASP A 247 26.90 -18.11 -29.56
C ASP A 247 26.24 -17.17 -28.50
N PRO A 248 26.40 -17.35 -27.17
CA PRO A 248 25.74 -16.51 -26.16
C PRO A 248 26.60 -15.31 -25.75
N SER A 249 26.62 -14.23 -26.54
CA SER A 249 27.02 -12.88 -26.09
C SER A 249 26.73 -11.83 -27.17
N ALA A 250 25.50 -11.33 -27.23
CA ALA A 250 25.22 -10.08 -27.94
C ALA A 250 23.98 -9.36 -27.37
N LEU A 251 24.26 -8.29 -26.61
CA LEU A 251 23.57 -7.00 -26.67
C LEU A 251 22.14 -6.91 -26.10
N LEU A 252 22.10 -6.58 -24.81
CA LEU A 252 21.07 -5.78 -24.16
C LEU A 252 21.10 -4.34 -24.71
N HIS A 253 20.10 -3.92 -25.48
CA HIS A 253 19.56 -2.54 -25.54
C HIS A 253 18.22 -2.55 -26.31
N PRO A 254 17.14 -1.90 -25.83
CA PRO A 254 15.95 -1.67 -26.65
C PRO A 254 16.06 -0.32 -27.37
N ALA A 255 15.99 -0.34 -28.71
CA ALA A 255 15.78 0.84 -29.54
C ALA A 255 14.34 0.81 -30.13
N PRO A 256 13.72 1.98 -30.39
CA PRO A 256 12.32 2.08 -30.81
C PRO A 256 12.19 2.09 -32.34
N THR A 257 11.16 1.42 -32.88
CA THR A 257 10.79 1.63 -34.29
C THR A 257 9.27 1.59 -34.48
N VAL A 258 8.81 2.55 -35.27
CA VAL A 258 7.43 2.91 -35.59
C VAL A 258 6.98 2.22 -36.90
N ALA A 259 5.69 1.84 -36.90
CA ALA A 259 4.72 1.69 -38.00
C ALA A 259 4.81 0.58 -39.08
N GLY A 260 3.67 -0.09 -39.28
CA GLY A 260 3.18 -0.51 -40.59
C GLY A 260 2.39 -1.82 -40.62
N GLY A 261 1.05 -1.78 -40.78
CA GLY A 261 0.25 -2.91 -41.27
C GLY A 261 -1.14 -3.08 -40.64
N HIS A 262 -2.17 -2.54 -41.29
CA HIS A 262 -3.58 -2.65 -40.92
C HIS A 262 -4.17 -4.05 -41.20
N SER A 263 -5.03 -4.52 -40.30
CA SER A 263 -6.23 -5.29 -40.64
C SER A 263 -7.31 -4.99 -39.60
N GLN A 264 -8.39 -4.33 -40.05
CA GLN A 264 -9.57 -4.02 -39.26
C GLN A 264 -10.49 -5.25 -39.21
N THR A 265 -10.85 -5.69 -38.02
CA THR A 265 -12.22 -6.13 -37.71
C THR A 265 -12.61 -5.60 -36.34
N SER A 266 -13.87 -5.18 -36.28
CA SER A 266 -14.43 -4.16 -35.42
C SER A 266 -15.01 -4.68 -34.10
N SER A 267 -15.11 -3.76 -33.14
CA SER A 267 -15.94 -3.76 -31.92
C SER A 267 -15.40 -4.44 -30.64
N HIS A 268 -14.31 -3.88 -30.09
CA HIS A 268 -14.00 -3.99 -28.65
C HIS A 268 -13.56 -2.65 -28.01
N ALA A 269 -13.51 -1.55 -28.75
CA ALA A 269 -12.86 -0.31 -28.32
C ALA A 269 -13.71 0.61 -27.42
N SER A 270 -15.03 0.39 -27.29
CA SER A 270 -15.90 1.28 -26.52
C SER A 270 -16.12 0.87 -25.06
N LEU A 271 -15.71 -0.34 -24.67
CA LEU A 271 -15.99 -0.90 -23.33
C LEU A 271 -14.80 -0.78 -22.34
N ASP A 272 -13.58 -0.59 -22.83
CA ASP A 272 -12.36 -0.54 -22.02
C ASP A 272 -11.94 0.89 -21.63
N LEU A 273 -12.42 1.89 -22.37
CA LEU A 273 -12.01 3.28 -22.21
C LEU A 273 -12.47 3.88 -20.87
N GLY A 274 -13.68 3.52 -20.40
CA GLY A 274 -14.27 4.06 -19.17
C GLY A 274 -13.66 3.50 -17.88
N SER A 275 -13.25 2.24 -17.87
CA SER A 275 -12.53 1.63 -16.74
C SER A 275 -11.11 2.18 -16.67
N SER A 276 -10.42 2.28 -17.83
CA SER A 276 -9.09 2.86 -17.93
C SER A 276 -9.07 4.33 -17.48
N SER A 277 -10.02 5.16 -17.93
CA SER A 277 -10.09 6.58 -17.52
C SER A 277 -10.34 6.75 -16.01
N PHE A 278 -11.16 5.88 -15.41
CA PHE A 278 -11.42 5.91 -13.96
C PHE A 278 -10.18 5.50 -13.15
N ILE A 279 -9.45 4.48 -13.61
CA ILE A 279 -8.19 4.07 -12.98
C ILE A 279 -7.17 5.20 -13.05
N GLN A 280 -6.97 5.81 -14.22
CA GLN A 280 -6.03 6.92 -14.39
C GLN A 280 -6.40 8.13 -13.53
N TRP A 281 -7.68 8.50 -13.47
CA TRP A 281 -8.15 9.56 -12.56
C TRP A 281 -7.84 9.23 -11.10
N SER A 282 -8.05 7.98 -10.68
CA SER A 282 -7.79 7.55 -9.29
C SER A 282 -6.30 7.61 -8.95
N LEU A 283 -5.43 7.21 -9.89
CA LEU A 283 -3.97 7.29 -9.74
C LEU A 283 -3.51 8.75 -9.63
N ALA A 284 -3.99 9.62 -10.52
CA ALA A 284 -3.69 11.06 -10.47
C ALA A 284 -4.19 11.72 -9.18
N TRP A 285 -5.37 11.30 -8.68
CA TRP A 285 -5.87 11.74 -7.38
C TRP A 285 -4.94 11.29 -6.25
N LEU A 286 -4.46 10.05 -6.25
CA LEU A 286 -3.51 9.58 -5.24
C LEU A 286 -2.18 10.35 -5.30
N ASP A 287 -1.64 10.65 -6.48
CA ASP A 287 -0.44 11.49 -6.63
C ASP A 287 -0.63 12.90 -6.06
N SER A 288 -1.85 13.44 -6.12
CA SER A 288 -2.16 14.75 -5.51
C SER A 288 -2.25 14.72 -3.98
N VAL A 289 -2.33 13.52 -3.38
CA VAL A 289 -2.55 13.33 -1.93
C VAL A 289 -1.31 12.78 -1.24
N PHE A 290 -0.61 11.81 -1.84
CA PHE A 290 0.52 11.13 -1.23
C PHE A 290 1.85 11.71 -1.72
N ASP A 291 2.62 12.29 -0.80
CA ASP A 291 3.97 12.80 -1.05
C ASP A 291 4.96 11.71 -1.43
N LEU A 292 4.77 10.46 -1.00
CA LEU A 292 5.60 9.30 -1.34
C LEU A 292 4.82 7.99 -1.19
N VAL A 293 4.99 7.04 -2.11
CA VAL A 293 4.51 5.67 -1.94
C VAL A 293 5.67 4.71 -2.12
N LEU A 294 5.98 3.98 -1.05
CA LEU A 294 7.06 3.00 -0.98
C LEU A 294 6.69 1.73 -1.77
N VAL A 295 7.69 0.95 -2.19
CA VAL A 295 7.48 -0.35 -2.84
C VAL A 295 8.19 -1.43 -2.05
N ALA A 296 7.43 -2.44 -1.60
CA ALA A 296 7.92 -3.47 -0.70
C ALA A 296 9.05 -4.34 -1.29
N GLU A 297 9.11 -4.49 -2.62
CA GLU A 297 10.19 -5.19 -3.32
C GLU A 297 11.52 -4.42 -3.31
N TYR A 298 11.47 -3.10 -3.11
CA TYR A 298 12.61 -2.19 -3.01
C TYR A 298 12.61 -1.50 -1.65
N PHE A 299 12.45 -2.30 -0.58
CA PHE A 299 12.14 -1.78 0.75
C PHE A 299 13.24 -0.89 1.32
N ASP A 300 14.51 -1.29 1.19
CA ASP A 300 15.63 -0.50 1.72
C ASP A 300 15.84 0.79 0.92
N GLU A 301 15.73 0.73 -0.41
CA GLU A 301 15.75 1.88 -1.30
C GLU A 301 14.62 2.86 -0.95
N SER A 302 13.42 2.32 -0.71
CA SER A 302 12.25 3.08 -0.29
C SER A 302 12.47 3.78 1.06
N LEU A 303 13.12 3.12 2.03
CA LEU A 303 13.44 3.73 3.33
C LEU A 303 14.48 4.85 3.22
N VAL A 304 15.49 4.71 2.36
CA VAL A 304 16.46 5.77 2.10
C VAL A 304 15.77 7.00 1.49
N LEU A 305 14.90 6.81 0.50
CA LEU A 305 14.13 7.90 -0.09
C LEU A 305 13.13 8.52 0.88
N LEU A 306 12.57 7.72 1.80
CA LEU A 306 11.72 8.23 2.88
C LEU A 306 12.54 9.11 3.83
N ALA A 307 13.74 8.68 4.23
CA ALA A 307 14.62 9.45 5.10
C ALA A 307 14.97 10.82 4.47
N ASP A 308 15.38 10.82 3.20
CA ASP A 308 15.68 12.05 2.45
C ASP A 308 14.45 12.98 2.37
N ALA A 309 13.28 12.44 2.01
CA ALA A 309 12.04 13.22 1.89
C ALA A 309 11.54 13.80 3.22
N LEU A 310 11.87 13.16 4.35
CA LEU A 310 11.51 13.61 5.69
C LEU A 310 12.58 14.47 6.37
N CYS A 311 13.74 14.66 5.73
CA CYS A 311 14.92 15.29 6.35
C CYS A 311 15.37 14.53 7.61
N TRP A 312 15.35 13.20 7.54
CA TRP A 312 15.72 12.28 8.62
C TRP A 312 17.07 11.62 8.34
N GLY A 313 17.76 11.20 9.40
CA GLY A 313 18.96 10.39 9.28
C GLY A 313 18.65 8.91 9.03
N LEU A 314 19.66 8.13 8.61
CA LEU A 314 19.50 6.67 8.48
C LEU A 314 19.17 6.00 9.83
N ASP A 315 19.62 6.58 10.95
CA ASP A 315 19.31 6.09 12.30
C ASP A 315 17.85 6.26 12.71
N ASP A 316 17.11 7.12 12.01
CA ASP A 316 15.67 7.32 12.23
C ASP A 316 14.82 6.32 11.43
N VAL A 317 15.38 5.73 10.38
CA VAL A 317 14.70 4.74 9.52
C VAL A 317 15.24 3.31 9.66
N VAL A 318 16.38 3.13 10.33
CA VAL A 318 16.91 1.79 10.64
C VAL A 318 16.03 1.08 11.67
N GLY A 319 15.76 -0.19 11.40
CA GLY A 319 14.91 -1.01 12.24
C GLY A 319 14.90 -2.47 11.80
N PHE A 320 14.38 -3.32 12.68
CA PHE A 320 14.17 -4.73 12.39
C PHE A 320 12.90 -4.95 11.55
N MET A 321 12.87 -6.05 10.81
CA MET A 321 11.73 -6.39 9.95
C MET A 321 10.61 -7.05 10.76
N HIS A 322 9.54 -6.31 11.01
CA HIS A 322 8.39 -6.79 11.77
C HIS A 322 7.39 -7.51 10.87
N ASN A 323 6.68 -8.48 11.46
CA ASN A 323 5.69 -9.31 10.77
C ASN A 323 6.23 -10.18 9.62
N ALA A 324 7.52 -10.52 9.66
CA ALA A 324 8.12 -11.51 8.77
C ALA A 324 7.51 -12.90 9.03
N GLN A 325 7.13 -13.61 7.97
CA GLN A 325 6.60 -14.98 8.08
C GLN A 325 7.74 -15.99 7.94
N ALA A 326 7.73 -17.03 8.78
CA ALA A 326 8.67 -18.15 8.66
C ALA A 326 8.57 -18.78 7.25
N GLY A 327 9.70 -18.89 6.53
CA GLY A 327 9.75 -19.38 5.15
C GLY A 327 9.30 -18.39 4.07
N GLY A 328 9.00 -17.13 4.43
CA GLY A 328 8.77 -16.07 3.47
C GLY A 328 10.10 -15.53 2.94
N GLU A 329 10.38 -15.75 1.66
CA GLU A 329 11.48 -15.08 0.94
C GLU A 329 11.23 -13.56 0.93
N GLN A 330 11.73 -12.84 1.93
CA GLN A 330 11.73 -11.38 1.98
C GLN A 330 13.14 -10.94 2.36
N GLY A 331 13.87 -10.40 1.39
CA GLY A 331 15.25 -9.92 1.54
C GLY A 331 16.24 -10.39 0.47
N ARG A 332 15.85 -11.29 -0.44
CA ARG A 332 16.63 -11.62 -1.63
C ARG A 332 15.83 -11.27 -2.88
N SER A 333 16.11 -10.11 -3.45
CA SER A 333 15.94 -9.93 -4.89
C SER A 333 16.59 -11.12 -5.59
N ALA A 334 15.83 -11.77 -6.46
CA ALA A 334 16.23 -12.76 -7.46
C ALA A 334 17.61 -13.41 -7.33
N VAL A 335 17.58 -14.74 -7.11
CA VAL A 335 18.34 -15.83 -7.75
C VAL A 335 18.49 -16.92 -6.68
N SER A 336 17.36 -17.53 -6.31
CA SER A 336 17.42 -18.97 -6.07
C SER A 336 17.61 -19.60 -7.44
N SER A 337 18.69 -20.35 -7.61
CA SER A 337 19.19 -20.90 -8.89
C SER A 337 18.28 -21.95 -9.56
N GLY A 338 16.98 -21.91 -9.31
CA GLY A 338 15.95 -22.65 -10.04
C GLY A 338 14.93 -21.66 -10.58
N GLY A 339 14.89 -21.46 -11.90
CA GLY A 339 13.94 -20.54 -12.52
C GLY A 339 12.50 -20.86 -12.12
N LEU A 340 11.66 -19.82 -11.97
CA LEU A 340 10.22 -19.99 -11.70
C LEU A 340 9.61 -20.98 -12.69
N THR A 341 8.91 -21.98 -12.17
CA THR A 341 8.21 -22.99 -12.97
C THR A 341 7.16 -22.32 -13.87
N ALA A 342 6.77 -22.99 -14.96
CA ALA A 342 5.69 -22.48 -15.81
C ALA A 342 4.37 -22.27 -15.03
N GLU A 343 4.12 -23.14 -14.05
CA GLU A 343 2.98 -23.06 -13.14
C GLU A 343 3.04 -21.82 -12.25
N ASP A 344 4.21 -21.50 -11.68
CA ASP A 344 4.40 -20.31 -10.85
C ASP A 344 4.17 -19.01 -11.64
N ARG A 345 4.62 -18.97 -12.89
CA ARG A 345 4.39 -17.82 -13.80
C ARG A 345 2.90 -17.66 -14.10
N GLN A 346 2.21 -18.77 -14.41
CA GLN A 346 0.78 -18.73 -14.67
C GLN A 346 -0.02 -18.31 -13.43
N LEU A 347 0.34 -18.82 -12.25
CA LEU A 347 -0.29 -18.45 -10.99
C LEU A 347 -0.08 -16.95 -10.69
N THR A 348 1.12 -16.44 -10.92
CA THR A 348 1.48 -15.02 -10.79
C THR A 348 0.62 -14.16 -11.73
N ALA A 349 0.50 -14.54 -13.00
CA ALA A 349 -0.32 -13.83 -13.98
C ALA A 349 -1.81 -13.82 -13.58
N ARG A 350 -2.35 -14.96 -13.14
CA ARG A 350 -3.74 -15.04 -12.64
C ARG A 350 -3.97 -14.17 -11.42
N ALA A 351 -3.01 -14.13 -10.49
CA ALA A 351 -3.10 -13.29 -9.29
C ALA A 351 -3.13 -11.80 -9.63
N ARG A 352 -2.25 -11.34 -10.53
CA ARG A 352 -2.24 -9.95 -11.03
C ARG A 352 -3.53 -9.61 -11.78
N ALA A 353 -4.02 -10.51 -12.65
CA ALA A 353 -5.26 -10.29 -13.39
C ALA A 353 -6.50 -10.22 -12.47
N TRP A 354 -6.59 -11.10 -11.47
CA TRP A 354 -7.67 -11.06 -10.49
C TRP A 354 -7.65 -9.76 -9.67
N ASN A 355 -6.46 -9.30 -9.31
CA ASN A 355 -6.21 -8.07 -8.58
C ASN A 355 -5.75 -6.91 -9.50
N HIS A 356 -6.41 -6.74 -10.65
CA HIS A 356 -5.97 -5.80 -11.69
C HIS A 356 -5.91 -4.34 -11.23
N LEU A 357 -6.71 -3.92 -10.25
CA LEU A 357 -6.65 -2.56 -9.70
C LEU A 357 -5.42 -2.37 -8.82
N ASP A 358 -5.06 -3.38 -8.03
CA ASP A 358 -3.79 -3.38 -7.28
C ASP A 358 -2.60 -3.46 -8.23
N TRP A 359 -2.74 -4.16 -9.36
CA TRP A 359 -1.69 -4.19 -10.38
C TRP A 359 -1.46 -2.81 -11.00
N ALA A 360 -2.53 -2.06 -11.29
CA ALA A 360 -2.41 -0.69 -11.75
C ALA A 360 -1.71 0.22 -10.72
N LEU A 361 -2.07 0.11 -9.42
CA LEU A 361 -1.38 0.83 -8.34
C LEU A 361 0.10 0.49 -8.28
N TYR A 362 0.43 -0.81 -8.32
CA TYR A 362 1.80 -1.28 -8.23
C TYR A 362 2.66 -0.75 -9.39
N VAL A 363 2.17 -0.87 -10.64
CA VAL A 363 2.91 -0.39 -11.82
C VAL A 363 3.14 1.12 -11.75
N HIS A 364 2.10 1.88 -11.38
CA HIS A 364 2.18 3.34 -11.25
C HIS A 364 3.22 3.77 -10.21
N PHE A 365 3.12 3.26 -8.98
CA PHE A 365 4.02 3.67 -7.91
C PHE A 365 5.42 3.07 -8.02
N ASN A 366 5.58 1.93 -8.70
CA ASN A 366 6.91 1.44 -9.07
C ASN A 366 7.60 2.41 -10.04
N HIS A 367 6.89 2.89 -11.07
CA HIS A 367 7.42 3.92 -11.97
C HIS A 367 7.76 5.22 -11.24
N SER A 368 6.87 5.70 -10.37
CA SER A 368 7.13 6.89 -9.54
C SER A 368 8.31 6.72 -8.58
N LEU A 369 8.52 5.52 -8.02
CA LEU A 369 9.69 5.21 -7.20
C LEU A 369 10.98 5.28 -8.03
N TRP A 370 11.02 4.66 -9.22
CA TRP A 370 12.19 4.68 -10.09
C TRP A 370 12.53 6.10 -10.57
N ALA A 371 11.51 6.93 -10.84
CA ALA A 371 11.74 8.34 -11.15
C ALA A 371 12.45 9.07 -9.99
N ARG A 372 12.09 8.78 -8.73
CA ARG A 372 12.76 9.33 -7.54
C ARG A 372 14.15 8.77 -7.31
N ILE A 373 14.36 7.48 -7.57
CA ILE A 373 15.70 6.85 -7.53
C ILE A 373 16.63 7.58 -8.51
N ASN A 374 16.16 7.83 -9.73
CA ASN A 374 16.93 8.55 -10.74
C ASN A 374 17.26 9.99 -10.31
N GLN A 375 16.31 10.69 -9.67
CA GLN A 375 16.53 12.04 -9.14
C GLN A 375 17.48 12.08 -7.93
N TYR A 376 17.38 11.09 -7.04
CA TYR A 376 18.24 10.98 -5.86
C TYR A 376 19.69 10.63 -6.25
N GLY A 377 19.85 9.88 -7.35
CA GLY A 377 21.13 9.43 -7.89
C GLY A 377 21.46 8.00 -7.46
N GLN A 378 21.73 7.13 -8.44
CA GLN A 378 21.88 5.69 -8.21
C GLN A 378 23.07 5.35 -7.30
N SER A 379 24.25 5.92 -7.53
CA SER A 379 25.43 5.66 -6.68
C SER A 379 25.22 6.14 -5.24
N ARG A 380 24.58 7.30 -5.06
CA ARG A 380 24.21 7.83 -3.72
C ARG A 380 23.23 6.89 -3.02
N LEU A 381 22.25 6.35 -3.76
CA LEU A 381 21.26 5.40 -3.22
C LEU A 381 21.93 4.10 -2.80
N GLU A 382 22.75 3.51 -3.66
CA GLU A 382 23.45 2.25 -3.39
C GLU A 382 24.34 2.36 -2.14
N SER A 383 25.07 3.47 -2.00
CA SER A 383 25.87 3.75 -0.81
C SER A 383 25.01 3.87 0.46
N ALA A 384 23.93 4.66 0.43
CA ALA A 384 23.04 4.83 1.57
C ALA A 384 22.30 3.54 1.95
N VAL A 385 21.92 2.70 0.97
CA VAL A 385 21.32 1.38 1.20
C VAL A 385 22.32 0.42 1.84
N ALA A 386 23.57 0.39 1.37
CA ALA A 386 24.62 -0.41 1.96
C ALA A 386 24.87 0.00 3.43
N GLU A 387 24.90 1.30 3.70
CA GLU A 387 25.05 1.84 5.05
C GLU A 387 23.84 1.47 5.95
N LEU A 388 22.61 1.64 5.46
CA LEU A 388 21.40 1.25 6.18
C LEU A 388 21.40 -0.24 6.56
N ARG A 389 21.81 -1.12 5.62
CA ARG A 389 21.94 -2.56 5.85
C ARG A 389 23.02 -2.89 6.88
N ALA A 390 24.20 -2.27 6.77
CA ALA A 390 25.29 -2.46 7.72
C ALA A 390 24.89 -2.03 9.14
N ARG A 391 24.21 -0.89 9.28
CA ARG A 391 23.67 -0.41 10.57
C ARG A 391 22.64 -1.39 11.15
N ARG A 392 21.72 -1.89 10.33
CA ARG A 392 20.73 -2.90 10.75
C ARG A 392 21.41 -4.18 11.24
N GLU A 393 22.44 -4.65 10.54
CA GLU A 393 23.18 -5.85 10.92
C GLU A 393 23.96 -5.65 12.23
N ALA A 394 24.61 -4.49 12.40
CA ALA A 394 25.29 -4.15 13.64
C ALA A 394 24.32 -4.12 14.84
N LEU A 395 23.15 -3.47 14.67
CA LEU A 395 22.09 -3.48 15.68
C LEU A 395 21.57 -4.88 15.97
N ALA A 396 21.42 -5.74 14.95
CA ALA A 396 20.98 -7.11 15.15
C ALA A 396 21.99 -7.92 15.98
N LYS A 397 23.29 -7.82 15.67
CA LYS A 397 24.37 -8.48 16.43
C LYS A 397 24.47 -7.98 17.88
N HIS A 398 24.22 -6.69 18.08
CA HIS A 398 24.24 -6.05 19.40
C HIS A 398 23.02 -6.41 20.24
N CYS A 399 21.82 -6.32 19.67
CA CYS A 399 20.57 -6.44 20.41
C CYS A 399 20.05 -7.89 20.52
N LEU A 400 20.26 -8.75 19.51
CA LEU A 400 19.49 -9.98 19.35
C LEU A 400 20.29 -11.24 19.67
N VAL A 401 19.66 -12.20 20.35
CA VAL A 401 20.21 -13.55 20.48
C VAL A 401 20.25 -14.20 19.10
N GLY A 402 21.45 -14.59 18.65
CA GLY A 402 21.67 -15.16 17.32
C GLY A 402 21.68 -14.15 16.18
N GLY A 403 21.42 -12.86 16.44
CA GLY A 403 21.46 -11.81 15.41
C GLY A 403 20.30 -11.85 14.39
N GLU A 404 19.26 -12.63 14.65
CA GLU A 404 18.18 -12.85 13.67
C GLU A 404 16.77 -12.96 14.30
N ALA A 405 15.75 -13.02 13.45
CA ALA A 405 14.37 -13.24 13.87
C ALA A 405 14.12 -14.74 14.13
N LEU A 406 13.45 -15.06 15.23
CA LEU A 406 13.24 -16.43 15.70
C LEU A 406 11.77 -16.86 15.63
N ASP A 407 11.54 -18.17 15.53
CA ASP A 407 10.21 -18.76 15.64
C ASP A 407 9.59 -18.38 17.01
N PRO A 408 8.30 -17.99 17.05
CA PRO A 408 7.64 -17.54 18.27
C PRO A 408 7.67 -18.54 19.43
N LYS A 409 7.93 -19.83 19.17
CA LYS A 409 8.11 -20.85 20.23
C LYS A 409 9.37 -20.62 21.10
N TYR A 410 10.38 -19.92 20.57
CA TYR A 410 11.60 -19.60 21.30
C TYR A 410 11.52 -18.25 22.04
N ILE A 411 10.42 -17.51 21.89
CA ILE A 411 10.23 -16.19 22.51
C ILE A 411 9.41 -16.36 23.79
N THR A 412 10.11 -16.45 24.92
CA THR A 412 9.51 -16.66 26.24
C THR A 412 8.93 -15.36 26.82
N ASP A 413 9.58 -14.22 26.58
CA ASP A 413 9.08 -12.91 27.00
C ASP A 413 7.87 -12.48 26.16
N ARG A 414 6.70 -12.39 26.81
CA ARG A 414 5.44 -12.00 26.16
C ARG A 414 5.45 -10.57 25.62
N ARG A 415 6.33 -9.69 26.11
CA ARG A 415 6.50 -8.32 25.60
C ARG A 415 7.00 -8.30 24.16
N PHE A 416 7.82 -9.30 23.78
CA PHE A 416 8.41 -9.40 22.44
C PHE A 416 7.75 -10.47 21.55
N ARG A 417 6.80 -11.25 22.08
CA ARG A 417 6.13 -12.29 21.32
C ARG A 417 5.10 -11.69 20.34
N PRO A 418 5.30 -11.82 19.02
CA PRO A 418 4.39 -11.25 18.04
C PRO A 418 3.04 -11.97 18.03
N PHE A 419 1.98 -11.22 17.73
CA PHE A 419 0.64 -11.78 17.57
C PHE A 419 0.60 -12.80 16.43
N GLN A 420 0.08 -13.99 16.72
CA GLN A 420 0.00 -15.08 15.75
C GLN A 420 -1.39 -15.15 15.15
N PHE A 421 -1.46 -15.15 13.81
CA PHE A 421 -2.72 -15.23 13.08
C PHE A 421 -2.55 -15.86 11.70
N GLY A 422 -3.57 -16.58 11.24
CA GLY A 422 -3.52 -17.34 9.99
C GLY A 422 -2.68 -18.61 10.14
N SER A 423 -2.30 -19.22 9.01
CA SER A 423 -1.51 -20.46 9.01
C SER A 423 0.00 -20.25 9.12
N GLY A 424 0.49 -19.06 8.74
CA GLY A 424 1.91 -18.74 8.79
C GLY A 424 2.35 -18.26 10.17
N LYS A 425 3.50 -18.73 10.64
CA LYS A 425 4.11 -18.25 11.88
C LYS A 425 4.77 -16.89 11.65
N VAL A 426 4.46 -15.94 12.51
CA VAL A 426 5.11 -14.62 12.50
C VAL A 426 6.34 -14.70 13.40
N LEU A 427 7.51 -14.44 12.82
CA LEU A 427 8.79 -14.40 13.51
C LEU A 427 8.88 -13.16 14.42
N GLY A 428 9.66 -13.26 15.48
CA GLY A 428 9.93 -12.15 16.40
C GLY A 428 11.37 -12.16 16.90
N TYR A 429 11.63 -11.41 17.97
CA TYR A 429 12.99 -11.13 18.42
C TYR A 429 13.19 -11.51 19.88
N VAL A 430 14.38 -12.01 20.21
CA VAL A 430 14.83 -12.26 21.58
C VAL A 430 16.04 -11.38 21.85
N LEU A 431 15.97 -10.56 22.89
CA LEU A 431 17.05 -9.64 23.24
C LEU A 431 18.19 -10.36 23.97
N ARG A 432 19.42 -9.91 23.76
CA ARG A 432 20.59 -10.35 24.53
C ARG A 432 20.49 -9.89 25.99
N SER A 433 21.03 -10.70 26.89
CA SER A 433 21.22 -10.32 28.30
C SER A 433 22.48 -9.46 28.48
N GLY A 434 22.55 -8.71 29.58
CA GLY A 434 23.73 -7.92 29.94
C GLY A 434 23.93 -6.62 29.15
N LEU A 435 22.89 -6.13 28.47
CA LEU A 435 22.91 -4.81 27.81
C LEU A 435 22.99 -3.68 28.84
N SER A 436 23.69 -2.60 28.50
CA SER A 436 23.62 -1.36 29.29
C SER A 436 22.19 -0.82 29.33
N LEU A 437 21.83 0.02 30.31
CA LEU A 437 20.46 0.57 30.38
C LEU A 437 20.05 1.33 29.09
N PRO A 438 20.91 2.20 28.50
CA PRO A 438 20.59 2.84 27.22
C PRO A 438 20.42 1.84 26.06
N ASP A 439 21.30 0.84 25.98
CA ASP A 439 21.22 -0.19 24.93
C ASP A 439 19.95 -1.02 25.08
N GLN A 440 19.61 -1.38 26.32
CA GLN A 440 18.38 -2.12 26.59
C GLN A 440 17.18 -1.33 26.10
N GLU A 441 17.09 -0.04 26.41
CA GLU A 441 15.96 0.77 25.96
C GLU A 441 15.87 0.84 24.42
N GLU A 442 16.98 1.07 23.72
CA GLU A 442 17.00 1.13 22.25
C GLU A 442 16.66 -0.23 21.61
N CYS A 443 17.25 -1.32 22.11
CA CYS A 443 16.97 -2.68 21.63
C CYS A 443 15.53 -3.10 21.90
N GLU A 444 14.95 -2.73 23.06
CA GLU A 444 13.53 -2.96 23.34
C GLU A 444 12.66 -2.19 22.34
N ARG A 445 12.97 -0.93 22.03
CA ARG A 445 12.24 -0.17 20.99
C ARG A 445 12.33 -0.84 19.61
N LEU A 446 13.50 -1.35 19.22
CA LEU A 446 13.68 -2.07 17.94
C LEU A 446 12.86 -3.37 17.86
N ALA A 447 12.83 -4.15 18.95
CA ALA A 447 12.26 -5.48 18.98
C ALA A 447 10.76 -5.55 19.31
N THR A 448 10.20 -4.52 19.94
CA THR A 448 8.80 -4.54 20.40
C THR A 448 7.81 -4.62 19.22
N PRO A 449 6.93 -5.64 19.15
CA PRO A 449 5.96 -5.77 18.07
C PRO A 449 4.88 -4.68 18.11
N GLU A 450 4.26 -4.42 16.96
CA GLU A 450 3.27 -3.35 16.72
C GLU A 450 2.20 -3.21 17.81
N LEU A 451 1.55 -4.30 18.23
CA LEU A 451 0.43 -4.22 19.18
C LEU A 451 0.91 -3.79 20.56
N GLN A 452 1.99 -4.38 21.04
CA GLN A 452 2.63 -4.06 22.31
C GLN A 452 3.18 -2.63 22.31
N TYR A 453 3.80 -2.19 21.20
CA TYR A 453 4.30 -0.83 21.08
C TYR A 453 3.15 0.18 21.09
N LYS A 454 2.06 -0.08 20.34
CA LYS A 454 0.85 0.75 20.41
C LYS A 454 0.33 0.87 21.84
N ASP A 455 0.27 -0.22 22.61
CA ASP A 455 -0.20 -0.19 24.00
C ASP A 455 0.74 0.64 24.88
N LYS A 456 2.07 0.57 24.68
CA LYS A 456 3.05 1.45 25.32
C LYS A 456 2.79 2.93 25.02
N LEU A 457 2.57 3.28 23.75
CA LEU A 457 2.27 4.65 23.33
C LEU A 457 0.92 5.14 23.88
N ASP A 458 -0.09 4.27 23.89
CA ASP A 458 -1.41 4.58 24.44
C ASP A 458 -1.34 4.89 25.94
N ALA A 459 -0.64 4.06 26.72
CA ALA A 459 -0.43 4.27 28.14
C ALA A 459 0.35 5.56 28.45
N LYS A 460 1.37 5.88 27.63
CA LYS A 460 2.14 7.14 27.75
C LYS A 460 1.28 8.36 27.45
N GLN A 461 0.46 8.32 26.41
CA GLN A 461 -0.33 9.47 25.96
C GLN A 461 -1.63 9.66 26.75
N PHE A 462 -2.19 8.57 27.29
CA PHE A 462 -3.46 8.56 28.02
C PHE A 462 -3.31 7.84 29.37
N PRO A 463 -2.54 8.41 30.33
CA PRO A 463 -2.32 7.79 31.63
C PRO A 463 -3.66 7.66 32.39
N SER A 464 -3.81 6.53 33.10
CA SER A 464 -4.97 6.29 33.97
C SER A 464 -5.00 7.32 35.11
N THR A 465 -6.14 7.96 35.33
CA THR A 465 -6.33 8.98 36.39
C THR A 465 -6.48 8.40 37.80
N VAL A 466 -6.09 7.15 38.03
CA VAL A 466 -6.20 6.53 39.37
C VAL A 466 -4.98 6.92 40.20
N SER A 467 -5.11 8.01 40.94
CA SER A 467 -4.29 8.25 42.13
C SER A 467 -4.55 7.12 43.11
N LEU A 468 -3.61 6.18 43.27
CA LEU A 468 -3.64 5.27 44.42
C LEU A 468 -3.37 6.12 45.68
N PRO A 469 -4.30 6.20 46.66
CA PRO A 469 -3.95 6.76 47.95
C PRO A 469 -2.87 5.86 48.55
N LEU A 470 -1.77 6.43 49.03
CA LEU A 470 -0.86 5.74 49.94
C LEU A 470 -1.70 5.25 51.13
N LYS A 471 -2.07 3.97 51.13
CA LYS A 471 -2.43 3.29 52.37
C LYS A 471 -1.13 3.15 53.15
N THR A 472 -0.89 4.08 54.06
CA THR A 472 -0.03 3.86 55.22
C THR A 472 -0.52 2.60 55.92
N SER A 473 0.25 1.52 55.77
CA SER A 473 0.11 0.29 56.54
C SER A 473 0.27 0.64 58.02
N ARG A 474 -0.84 0.70 58.76
CA ARG A 474 -0.77 0.62 60.22
C ARG A 474 -0.27 -0.79 60.56
N LEU A 475 0.90 -0.83 61.20
CA LEU A 475 1.32 -1.93 62.06
C LEU A 475 0.16 -2.36 62.96
N LEU A 476 -0.01 -3.67 63.09
CA LEU A 476 -0.43 -4.33 64.33
C LEU A 476 0.05 -5.79 64.26
N SER A 477 1.10 -6.07 65.02
CA SER A 477 1.41 -7.39 65.60
C SER A 477 0.46 -7.67 66.78
N PRO A 478 0.41 -8.87 67.38
CA PRO A 478 1.03 -10.15 67.01
C PRO A 478 0.06 -11.16 66.39
#